data_AF-A0A0N4VIL9-F1
#
_entry.id   AF-A0A0N4VIL9-F1
#
_cell.length_a   1.000
_cell.length_b   1.000
_cell.length_c   1.000
_cell.angle_alpha   90.00
_cell.angle_beta   90.00
_cell.angle_gamma   90.00
#
_symmetry.space_group_name_H-M   'P 1'
#
loop_
_entity.id
_entity.type
_entity.pdbx_description
1 polymer ?
#
loop_
_entity_poly.entity_id
_entity_poly.type
_entity_poly.pdbx_seq_one_letter_code
_entity_poly.pdbx_strand_id
1 'polypeptide(L)'
;MLPDVYGVFKFLVDYRRIGYTHLYNVQQVSVRPLEHTQYERFIRSAFPYYVSAFSMIVGLMLFSCVFLYHKDTSIKEHKKE
;
A
#
# COMPACT_ATOMS: atom_id res chain seq x y z
N MET A 1 -2.12 22.76 11.72
CA MET A 1 -2.29 21.30 11.66
C MET A 1 -3.78 21.01 11.58
N LEU A 2 -4.21 20.18 10.63
CA LEU A 2 -5.60 19.68 10.59
C LEU A 2 -5.72 18.53 11.61
N PRO A 3 -6.89 18.33 12.25
CA PRO A 3 -7.12 17.17 13.10
C PRO A 3 -7.11 15.88 12.27
N ASP A 4 -6.76 14.74 12.89
CA ASP A 4 -6.79 13.40 12.29
C ASP A 4 -8.22 12.81 12.19
N VAL A 5 -9.23 13.68 12.21
CA VAL A 5 -10.64 13.31 12.10
C VAL A 5 -11.17 13.91 10.82
N TYR A 6 -11.83 13.08 10.02
CA TYR A 6 -12.40 13.48 8.74
C TYR A 6 -13.84 13.94 8.91
N GLY A 7 -14.26 14.89 8.07
CA GLY A 7 -15.61 15.42 8.10
C GLY A 7 -15.69 16.87 7.68
N VAL A 8 -16.73 17.55 8.16
CA VAL A 8 -16.99 18.95 7.84
C VAL A 8 -16.62 19.81 9.04
N PHE A 9 -15.67 20.70 8.83
CA PHE A 9 -15.18 21.63 9.85
C PHE A 9 -15.65 23.05 9.55
N LYS A 10 -15.67 23.87 10.60
CA LYS A 10 -15.95 25.30 10.47
C LYS A 10 -14.82 26.08 11.13
N PHE A 11 -14.22 26.99 10.37
CA PHE A 11 -13.39 28.06 10.94
C PHE A 11 -14.33 29.17 11.39
N LEU A 12 -14.40 29.40 12.70
CA LEU A 12 -15.27 30.41 13.31
C LEU A 12 -14.41 31.47 13.98
N VAL A 13 -14.56 32.71 13.55
CA VAL A 13 -13.96 33.89 14.18
C VAL A 13 -15.08 34.70 14.79
N ASP A 14 -15.15 34.69 16.12
CA ASP A 14 -16.06 35.51 16.91
C ASP A 14 -15.23 36.47 17.75
N TYR A 15 -15.21 37.73 17.33
CA TYR A 15 -14.51 38.81 18.03
C TYR A 15 -15.51 39.79 18.65
N ARG A 16 -15.79 39.58 19.93
CA ARG A 16 -16.65 40.44 20.75
C ARG A 16 -15.83 41.19 21.80
N ARG A 17 -15.74 42.51 21.67
CA ARG A 17 -15.09 43.42 22.63
C ARG A 17 -15.92 44.69 22.80
N ILE A 18 -15.94 45.24 24.01
CA ILE A 18 -16.67 46.47 24.35
C ILE A 18 -16.01 47.64 23.60
N GLY A 19 -16.82 48.46 22.92
CA GLY A 19 -16.33 49.62 22.15
C GLY A 19 -15.87 49.30 20.72
N TYR A 20 -15.89 48.03 20.30
CA TYR A 20 -15.62 47.62 18.92
C TYR A 20 -16.86 46.97 18.29
N THR A 21 -16.94 46.99 16.96
CA THR A 21 -17.95 46.24 16.21
C THR A 21 -17.72 44.74 16.39
N HIS A 22 -18.80 44.00 16.61
CA HIS A 22 -18.77 42.55 16.68
C HIS A 22 -18.41 41.98 15.29
N LEU A 23 -17.30 41.25 15.21
CA LEU A 23 -16.92 40.56 13.98
C LEU A 23 -17.27 39.08 14.14
N TYR A 24 -18.13 38.60 13.25
CA TYR A 24 -18.53 37.20 13.19
C TYR A 24 -18.31 36.68 11.76
N ASN A 25 -17.42 35.71 11.62
CA ASN A 25 -17.11 35.09 10.34
C ASN A 25 -17.05 33.57 10.51
N VAL A 26 -17.75 32.84 9.63
CA VAL A 26 -17.78 31.37 9.63
C VAL A 26 -17.48 30.86 8.23
N GLN A 27 -16.42 30.07 8.10
CA GLN A 27 -16.05 29.40 6.86
C GLN A 27 -16.15 27.88 7.05
N GLN A 28 -17.05 27.24 6.30
CA GLN A 28 -17.20 25.79 6.30
C GLN A 28 -16.24 25.15 5.29
N VAL A 29 -15.48 24.15 5.74
CA VAL A 29 -14.48 23.43 4.92
C VAL A 29 -14.63 21.93 5.14
N SER A 30 -14.55 21.13 4.07
CA SER A 30 -14.52 19.68 4.16
C SER A 30 -13.09 19.16 4.22
N VAL A 31 -12.84 18.22 5.12
CA VAL A 31 -11.57 17.49 5.24
C VAL A 31 -11.85 16.05 4.80
N ARG A 32 -11.29 15.68 3.64
CA ARG A 32 -11.44 14.34 3.06
C ARG A 32 -10.29 13.42 3.50
N PRO A 33 -10.51 12.09 3.60
CA PRO A 33 -9.45 11.12 3.79
C PRO A 33 -8.43 11.09 2.64
N LEU A 34 -7.28 10.47 2.92
CA LEU A 34 -6.26 10.17 1.91
C LEU A 34 -6.83 9.20 0.86
N GLU A 35 -6.62 9.52 -0.41
CA GLU A 35 -6.92 8.60 -1.51
C GLU A 35 -5.91 7.45 -1.56
N HIS A 36 -6.30 6.35 -2.21
CA HIS A 36 -5.45 5.15 -2.33
C HIS A 36 -4.09 5.41 -3.02
N THR A 37 -3.97 6.49 -3.80
CA THR A 37 -2.73 6.91 -4.47
C THR A 37 -1.80 7.74 -3.58
N GLN A 38 -2.29 8.20 -2.43
CA GLN A 38 -1.59 9.14 -1.54
C GLN A 38 -0.88 8.45 -0.37
N TYR A 39 -1.06 7.14 -0.20
CA TYR A 39 -0.31 6.36 0.78
C TYR A 39 1.15 6.19 0.36
N GLU A 40 2.03 6.06 1.36
CA GLU A 40 3.44 5.76 1.11
C GLU A 40 3.60 4.39 0.45
N ARG A 41 4.48 4.34 -0.57
CA ARG A 41 4.82 3.12 -1.30
C ARG A 41 6.26 2.75 -1.01
N PHE A 42 6.58 1.46 -1.06
CA PHE A 42 7.92 0.92 -0.84
C PHE A 42 8.50 1.23 0.55
N ILE A 43 7.73 0.88 1.58
CA ILE A 43 8.13 1.04 2.97
C ILE A 43 9.32 0.10 3.26
N ARG A 44 10.39 0.63 3.86
CA ARG A 44 11.62 -0.13 4.12
C ARG A 44 11.39 -1.37 4.98
N SER A 45 10.48 -1.28 5.95
CA SER A 45 10.09 -2.42 6.79
C SER A 45 9.43 -3.55 5.99
N ALA A 46 8.81 -3.24 4.85
CA ALA A 46 8.08 -4.19 4.03
C ALA A 46 8.94 -4.92 2.97
N PHE A 47 10.24 -4.62 2.86
CA PHE A 47 11.14 -5.28 1.89
C PHE A 47 11.11 -6.82 1.93
N PRO A 48 11.07 -7.48 3.10
CA PRO A 48 10.97 -8.94 3.16
C PRO A 48 9.76 -9.51 2.42
N TYR A 49 8.61 -8.82 2.46
CA TYR A 49 7.39 -9.25 1.80
C TYR A 49 7.43 -9.02 0.29
N TYR A 50 8.05 -7.93 -0.17
CA TYR A 50 8.24 -7.71 -1.60
C TYR A 50 9.16 -8.80 -2.19
N VAL A 51 10.27 -9.10 -1.52
CA VAL A 51 11.22 -10.13 -1.97
C VAL A 51 10.60 -11.52 -1.96
N SER A 52 9.79 -11.87 -0.95
CA SER A 52 9.17 -13.19 -0.88
C SER A 52 8.18 -13.44 -2.03
N ALA A 53 7.37 -12.43 -2.39
CA ALA A 53 6.46 -12.52 -3.53
C ALA A 53 7.22 -12.75 -4.84
N PHE A 54 8.30 -11.99 -5.08
CA PHE A 54 9.15 -12.19 -6.25
C PHE A 54 9.84 -13.57 -6.24
N SER A 55 10.29 -14.04 -5.07
CA SER A 55 10.90 -15.36 -4.92
C SER A 55 9.95 -16.50 -5.31
N MET A 56 8.66 -16.39 -4.97
CA MET A 56 7.67 -17.41 -5.36
C MET A 56 7.42 -17.43 -6.87
N ILE A 57 7.37 -16.26 -7.51
CA ILE A 57 7.22 -16.14 -8.97
C ILE A 57 8.43 -16.79 -9.67
N VAL A 58 9.65 -16.44 -9.24
CA VAL A 58 10.88 -17.02 -9.80
C VAL A 58 10.95 -18.53 -9.53
N GLY A 59 10.59 -18.96 -8.33
CA GLY A 59 10.55 -20.37 -7.96
C GLY A 59 9.62 -21.18 -8.85
N LEU A 60 8.40 -20.68 -9.10
CA LEU A 60 7.45 -21.34 -10.00
C LEU A 60 7.95 -21.37 -11.45
N MET A 61 8.55 -20.29 -11.93
CA MET A 61 9.14 -20.25 -13.27
C MET A 61 10.26 -21.29 -13.44
N LEU A 62 11.21 -21.33 -12.49
CA LEU A 62 12.30 -22.31 -12.51
C LEU A 62 11.79 -23.74 -12.37
N PHE A 63 10.85 -23.97 -11.45
CA PHE A 63 10.21 -25.27 -11.29
C PHE A 63 9.55 -25.73 -12.58
N SER A 64 8.77 -24.87 -13.23
CA SER A 64 8.11 -25.17 -14.52
C SER A 64 9.13 -25.53 -15.61
N CYS A 65 10.20 -24.75 -15.74
CA CYS A 65 11.27 -25.03 -16.70
C CYS A 65 11.95 -26.38 -16.42
N VAL A 66 12.38 -26.62 -15.19
CA VAL A 66 13.05 -27.88 -14.81
C VAL A 66 12.11 -29.05 -15.01
N PHE A 67 10.86 -28.94 -14.57
CA PHE A 67 9.86 -29.99 -14.73
C PHE A 67 9.61 -30.35 -16.20
N LEU A 68 9.52 -29.36 -17.10
CA LEU A 68 9.29 -29.61 -18.51
C LEU A 68 10.51 -30.23 -19.23
N TYR A 69 11.73 -29.84 -18.83
CA TYR A 69 12.97 -30.36 -19.42
C TYR A 69 13.56 -31.55 -18.65
N HIS A 70 12.90 -32.01 -17.59
CA HIS A 70 13.29 -33.20 -16.85
C HIS A 70 13.06 -34.44 -17.72
N LYS A 71 14.14 -35.05 -18.20
CA LYS A 71 14.06 -36.36 -18.85
C LYS A 71 14.11 -37.43 -17.76
N ASP A 72 13.05 -38.21 -17.65
CA ASP A 72 13.10 -39.42 -16.85
C ASP A 72 14.20 -40.31 -17.43
N THR A 73 15.22 -40.58 -16.62
CA THR A 73 16.22 -41.58 -16.98
C THR A 73 15.51 -42.92 -16.90
N SER A 74 14.85 -43.33 -17.99
CA SER A 74 14.41 -44.70 -18.17
C SER A 74 15.65 -45.58 -17.92
N ILE A 75 15.55 -46.42 -16.90
CA ILE A 75 16.52 -47.43 -16.51
C ILE A 75 16.95 -48.16 -17.78
N LYS A 76 18.15 -47.83 -18.29
CA LYS A 76 18.79 -48.50 -19.42
C LYS A 76 19.60 -49.72 -18.95
N GLU A 77 19.17 -50.48 -17.95
CA GLU A 77 19.90 -51.71 -17.58
C GLU A 77 18.95 -52.83 -17.12
N HIS A 78 18.49 -53.65 -18.07
CA HIS A 78 18.43 -55.12 -17.98
C HIS A 78 18.24 -55.70 -19.39
N LYS A 79 19.29 -55.55 -20.21
CA LYS A 79 19.54 -56.45 -21.35
C LYS A 79 20.99 -56.92 -21.26
N LYS A 80 21.22 -57.87 -20.36
CA LYS A 80 22.33 -58.81 -20.44
C LYS A 80 21.96 -60.04 -19.60
N GLU A 81 22.15 -61.19 -20.25
CA GLU A 81 21.86 -62.58 -19.83
C GLU A 81 20.43 -63.07 -20.03
#